data_AF-A0A9D4JRT4-F1
#
_entry.id   AF-A0A9D4JRT4-F1
#
_cell.length_a   1.000
_cell.length_b   1.000
_cell.length_c   1.000
_cell.angle_alpha   90.00
_cell.angle_beta   90.00
_cell.angle_gamma   90.00
#
_symmetry.space_group_name_H-M   'P 1'
#
loop_
_entity.id
_entity.type
_entity.pdbx_description
1 polymer ?
#
loop_
_entity_poly.entity_id
_entity_poly.type
_entity_poly.pdbx_seq_one_letter_code
_entity_poly.pdbx_strand_id
1 'polypeptide(L)'
;MAEEPSSEPFSSATSPARSRRSRDPITSSPGRDLPPFEDESELLGDDEPAQEEEDGEELFGDNMERDYRPMPELDVYDREVMDDEDYSDLSESQRQAAERELHQRDREEGRLTGRMRRGLMYDESDEEEEDRPRKRRAAERAAEGEMEDEEMIESIENLEDMKGHSVREWVSMLAPKTEIKNRFKNFLRTFVDSKGHNVYREKIRQMVEGNKESLVIDYNMLASVEQVLAYFLPEAPTEMLQNFDEAAKEVVLSMYPNYERIAKEIHVRIAELPLIEELRSLRQLHLNQLIRTSGVVTSCTGVLPQLNVIKYDCNKCNYVLGPYYQSQSQEVKAGSCPECQSTGPFEINMEQTLYKNYQRITLQESPGKVPAGRLPRSKDAILLDDLTDNCKPGDEIEMTGVYHNNYDGSLNTANGFPVFATVIQANYITKKDDKLAVASLTDEDIKAIVQLSKDERIGERIFASMAPSIYDHEDIKRALALAIFGGEAKNPGGKHKVRGDINVLICGDPGTAKSQFLKYIEKTAPRVVYTTGQGASAVGLTAYVQRNPVSKEWTLEAGALVLADKGICLIDEFDKVVMN
;
A
#
# COMPACT_ATOMS: atom_id res chain seq x y z
N MET A 1 4.09 -2.51 -98.37
CA MET A 1 3.68 -3.58 -97.43
C MET A 1 2.92 -2.88 -96.32
N ALA A 2 1.66 -2.45 -96.55
CA ALA A 2 0.41 -3.23 -96.54
C ALA A 2 0.16 -3.87 -95.16
N GLU A 3 -0.96 -3.72 -94.45
CA GLU A 3 -2.23 -2.97 -94.56
C GLU A 3 -2.96 -3.18 -93.20
N GLU A 4 -3.72 -2.20 -92.69
CA GLU A 4 -4.78 -2.37 -91.67
C GLU A 4 -6.04 -3.01 -92.33
N PRO A 5 -7.05 -3.63 -91.64
CA PRO A 5 -7.97 -2.92 -90.72
C PRO A 5 -8.89 -3.72 -89.73
N SER A 6 -9.57 -2.95 -88.85
CA SER A 6 -10.97 -3.00 -88.33
C SER A 6 -11.80 -4.30 -88.14
N SER A 7 -12.67 -4.22 -87.11
CA SER A 7 -14.11 -4.63 -87.01
C SER A 7 -14.54 -5.95 -86.31
N GLU A 8 -15.44 -5.80 -85.33
CA GLU A 8 -16.46 -6.76 -84.80
C GLU A 8 -17.38 -7.28 -85.95
N PRO A 9 -18.35 -8.28 -85.87
CA PRO A 9 -19.39 -8.46 -84.79
C PRO A 9 -20.11 -9.87 -84.63
N PHE A 10 -21.17 -9.88 -83.79
CA PHE A 10 -22.32 -10.83 -83.61
C PHE A 10 -22.09 -12.24 -83.00
N SER A 11 -22.99 -12.94 -82.28
CA SER A 11 -24.18 -12.76 -81.39
C SER A 11 -25.05 -14.03 -81.49
N SER A 12 -25.71 -14.47 -80.41
CA SER A 12 -27.05 -15.14 -80.32
C SER A 12 -27.05 -16.15 -79.16
N ALA A 13 -28.07 -16.37 -78.33
CA ALA A 13 -29.41 -15.83 -78.02
C ALA A 13 -29.72 -16.31 -76.56
N THR A 14 -30.64 -15.84 -75.71
CA THR A 14 -32.07 -15.48 -75.87
C THR A 14 -32.58 -14.87 -74.54
N SER A 15 -33.58 -13.98 -74.58
CA SER A 15 -34.29 -13.34 -73.44
C SER A 15 -35.42 -14.23 -72.84
N PRO A 16 -36.17 -13.86 -71.74
CA PRO A 16 -37.12 -12.71 -71.76
C PRO A 16 -37.34 -11.87 -70.45
N ALA A 17 -37.83 -10.63 -70.69
CA ALA A 17 -38.81 -9.78 -69.96
C ALA A 17 -38.56 -9.28 -68.50
N ARG A 18 -38.32 -7.96 -68.26
CA ARG A 18 -39.27 -6.81 -67.99
C ARG A 18 -40.03 -6.92 -66.63
N SER A 19 -40.13 -5.94 -65.71
CA SER A 19 -39.89 -4.48 -65.74
C SER A 19 -40.13 -3.77 -64.37
N ARG A 20 -39.60 -2.53 -64.22
CA ARG A 20 -40.07 -1.32 -63.47
C ARG A 20 -39.64 -1.02 -62.01
N ARG A 21 -38.73 -0.03 -61.92
CA ARG A 21 -38.60 1.16 -61.02
C ARG A 21 -39.44 1.23 -59.73
N SER A 22 -38.78 1.51 -58.59
CA SER A 22 -38.97 2.74 -57.77
C SER A 22 -38.33 2.64 -56.36
N ARG A 23 -37.50 3.64 -56.02
CA ARG A 23 -37.22 4.23 -54.68
C ARG A 23 -36.62 3.35 -53.57
N ASP A 24 -35.34 3.61 -53.30
CA ASP A 24 -34.74 3.67 -51.96
C ASP A 24 -35.43 4.78 -51.12
N PRO A 25 -35.44 4.74 -49.77
CA PRO A 25 -34.38 4.23 -48.90
C PRO A 25 -34.85 3.29 -47.78
N ILE A 26 -33.92 2.56 -47.15
CA ILE A 26 -33.80 2.29 -45.70
C ILE A 26 -32.90 1.05 -45.46
N THR A 27 -31.78 1.30 -44.76
CA THR A 27 -31.05 0.44 -43.80
C THR A 27 -30.44 -0.93 -44.19
N SER A 28 -29.32 -1.22 -43.51
CA SER A 28 -28.57 -2.48 -43.35
C SER A 28 -27.59 -2.89 -44.47
N SER A 29 -26.30 -2.76 -44.16
CA SER A 29 -25.17 -3.38 -44.87
C SER A 29 -25.16 -4.90 -44.65
N PRO A 30 -24.79 -5.71 -45.66
CA PRO A 30 -24.79 -7.17 -45.57
C PRO A 30 -23.56 -7.71 -44.82
N GLY A 31 -23.84 -8.67 -43.93
CA GLY A 31 -22.84 -9.43 -43.20
C GLY A 31 -21.93 -10.23 -44.12
N ARG A 32 -20.66 -10.29 -43.72
CA ARG A 32 -19.62 -11.14 -44.31
C ARG A 32 -19.43 -12.31 -43.36
N ASP A 33 -19.80 -13.50 -43.82
CA ASP A 33 -19.60 -14.76 -43.12
C ASP A 33 -18.11 -15.06 -42.95
N LEU A 34 -17.68 -15.15 -41.69
CA LEU A 34 -16.45 -15.82 -41.26
C LEU A 34 -16.87 -16.85 -40.21
N PRO A 35 -16.45 -18.12 -40.32
CA PRO A 35 -16.85 -19.17 -39.40
C PRO A 35 -16.27 -18.93 -37.99
N PRO A 36 -17.01 -19.29 -36.92
CA PRO A 36 -16.49 -19.29 -35.55
C PRO A 36 -15.38 -20.34 -35.39
N PHE A 37 -14.33 -19.96 -34.67
CA PHE A 37 -13.20 -20.79 -34.31
C PHE A 37 -13.64 -22.05 -33.55
N GLU A 38 -13.09 -23.19 -33.97
CA GLU A 38 -13.23 -24.51 -33.37
C GLU A 38 -12.55 -24.59 -31.99
N ASP A 39 -13.11 -25.42 -31.13
CA ASP A 39 -12.61 -25.82 -29.81
C ASP A 39 -11.15 -26.30 -29.86
N GLU A 40 -10.21 -25.53 -29.30
CA GLU A 40 -8.86 -26.00 -28.99
C GLU A 40 -8.86 -26.80 -27.69
N SER A 41 -9.51 -27.97 -27.70
CA SER A 41 -9.37 -29.00 -26.64
C SER A 41 -8.53 -30.21 -27.06
N GLU A 42 -7.81 -30.12 -28.19
CA GLU A 42 -7.06 -31.25 -28.77
C GLU A 42 -5.52 -31.06 -28.82
N LEU A 43 -4.93 -30.28 -27.89
CA LEU A 43 -3.47 -30.04 -27.91
C LEU A 43 -2.75 -30.07 -26.55
N LEU A 44 -3.07 -31.05 -25.69
CA LEU A 44 -2.23 -31.53 -24.57
C LEU A 44 -2.61 -33.02 -24.40
N GLY A 45 -1.81 -34.03 -24.77
CA GLY A 45 -0.46 -34.30 -24.28
C GLY A 45 -0.56 -35.17 -23.02
N ASP A 46 -0.58 -36.50 -23.19
CA ASP A 46 -0.54 -37.51 -22.13
C ASP A 46 0.61 -37.26 -21.14
N ASP A 47 0.29 -37.06 -19.87
CA ASP A 47 1.15 -37.38 -18.72
C ASP A 47 0.24 -37.65 -17.50
N GLU A 48 0.35 -38.87 -16.95
CA GLU A 48 -0.46 -39.39 -15.83
C GLU A 48 -0.31 -38.58 -14.53
N PRO A 49 -1.40 -38.37 -13.76
CA PRO A 49 -1.33 -38.19 -12.33
C PRO A 49 -1.75 -39.48 -11.58
N ALA A 50 -1.01 -39.75 -10.51
CA ALA A 50 -1.15 -40.90 -9.62
C ALA A 50 -2.57 -41.06 -9.05
N GLN A 51 -2.97 -42.32 -8.84
CA GLN A 51 -4.13 -42.72 -8.05
C GLN A 51 -4.01 -42.17 -6.62
N GLU A 52 -4.86 -41.21 -6.27
CA GLU A 52 -5.23 -40.91 -4.89
C GLU A 52 -6.61 -41.51 -4.60
N GLU A 53 -6.72 -42.12 -3.43
CA GLU A 53 -7.76 -43.06 -2.99
C GLU A 53 -9.15 -42.42 -2.93
N GLU A 54 -10.10 -42.99 -3.68
CA GLU A 54 -11.53 -42.65 -3.68
C GLU A 54 -12.24 -43.33 -2.50
N ASP A 55 -11.84 -43.03 -1.26
CA ASP A 55 -12.50 -43.48 -0.03
C ASP A 55 -13.10 -42.28 0.74
N GLY A 56 -13.87 -41.46 0.03
CA GLY A 56 -14.66 -40.38 0.62
C GLY A 56 -16.15 -40.75 0.65
N GLU A 57 -16.70 -41.05 1.82
CA GLU A 57 -18.15 -41.27 1.98
C GLU A 57 -18.92 -39.95 1.76
N GLU A 58 -19.84 -39.93 0.78
CA GLU A 58 -20.72 -38.79 0.52
C GLU A 58 -21.72 -38.57 1.67
N LEU A 59 -21.36 -37.69 2.61
CA LEU A 59 -22.16 -37.35 3.79
C LEU A 59 -23.48 -36.60 3.52
N PHE A 60 -23.69 -36.08 2.31
CA PHE A 60 -24.87 -35.27 1.96
C PHE A 60 -25.38 -35.59 0.55
N GLY A 61 -25.93 -36.79 0.37
CA GLY A 61 -26.58 -37.23 -0.87
C GLY A 61 -27.77 -38.15 -0.61
N ASP A 62 -28.41 -38.60 -1.68
CA ASP A 62 -29.63 -39.43 -1.66
C ASP A 62 -29.46 -40.81 -0.98
N ASN A 63 -28.22 -41.19 -0.62
CA ASN A 63 -27.90 -42.43 0.11
C ASN A 63 -27.95 -42.29 1.64
N MET A 64 -28.15 -41.09 2.20
CA MET A 64 -28.22 -40.84 3.66
C MET A 64 -29.28 -41.70 4.37
N GLU A 65 -30.37 -42.04 3.69
CA GLU A 65 -31.45 -42.89 4.27
C GLU A 65 -31.05 -44.37 4.43
N ARG A 66 -29.91 -44.81 3.85
CA ARG A 66 -29.42 -46.18 4.01
C ARG A 66 -28.69 -46.41 5.33
N ASP A 67 -28.09 -45.37 5.90
CA ASP A 67 -27.30 -45.45 7.14
C ASP A 67 -28.18 -45.55 8.40
N TYR A 68 -29.44 -45.12 8.30
CA TYR A 68 -30.44 -45.24 9.37
C TYR A 68 -31.18 -46.59 9.39
N ARG A 69 -30.73 -47.57 8.59
CA ARG A 69 -31.35 -48.90 8.60
C ARG A 69 -30.82 -49.70 9.80
N PRO A 70 -31.70 -50.22 10.68
CA PRO A 70 -31.27 -51.03 11.80
C PRO A 70 -30.56 -52.29 11.31
N MET A 71 -29.34 -52.53 11.81
CA MET A 71 -28.55 -53.73 11.54
C MET A 71 -28.65 -54.66 12.75
N PRO A 72 -29.51 -55.69 12.72
CA PRO A 72 -29.80 -56.51 13.90
C PRO A 72 -28.61 -57.33 14.40
N GLU A 73 -27.56 -57.48 13.58
CA GLU A 73 -26.35 -58.24 13.90
C GLU A 73 -25.34 -57.42 14.72
N LEU A 74 -25.37 -56.08 14.62
CA LEU A 74 -24.51 -55.17 15.37
C LEU A 74 -25.22 -54.56 16.58
N ASP A 75 -26.56 -54.59 16.61
CA ASP A 75 -27.41 -54.13 17.72
C ASP A 75 -27.59 -55.21 18.82
N VAL A 76 -26.70 -56.20 18.88
CA VAL A 76 -26.65 -57.19 19.97
C VAL A 76 -25.34 -57.01 20.72
N TYR A 77 -25.43 -56.51 21.95
CA TYR A 77 -24.29 -56.44 22.84
C TYR A 77 -23.71 -57.83 23.12
N ASP A 78 -22.39 -57.94 23.10
CA ASP A 78 -21.67 -59.16 23.43
C ASP A 78 -21.85 -59.49 24.92
N ARG A 79 -22.49 -60.62 25.21
CA ARG A 79 -22.84 -61.01 26.59
C ARG A 79 -21.63 -61.39 27.44
N GLU A 80 -20.49 -61.69 26.83
CA GLU A 80 -19.26 -62.00 27.59
C GLU A 80 -18.58 -60.74 28.16
N VAL A 81 -18.92 -59.55 27.65
CA VAL A 81 -18.35 -58.25 28.06
C VAL A 81 -19.32 -57.46 28.94
N MET A 82 -20.54 -57.97 29.14
CA MET A 82 -21.55 -57.34 29.99
C MET A 82 -21.30 -57.74 31.46
N ASP A 83 -20.92 -56.77 32.29
CA ASP A 83 -20.79 -56.94 33.72
C ASP A 83 -22.17 -56.75 34.38
N ASP A 84 -22.86 -57.85 34.64
CA ASP A 84 -24.20 -57.87 35.24
C ASP A 84 -24.15 -57.93 36.80
N GLU A 85 -23.01 -57.61 37.43
CA GLU A 85 -22.89 -57.58 38.89
C GLU A 85 -23.43 -56.25 39.50
N ASP A 86 -24.34 -56.36 40.47
CA ASP A 86 -24.83 -55.21 41.25
C ASP A 86 -23.78 -54.78 42.30
N TYR A 87 -23.06 -53.70 42.05
CA TYR A 87 -22.10 -53.14 43.01
C TYR A 87 -22.76 -52.17 43.99
N SER A 88 -22.36 -52.22 45.27
CA SER A 88 -22.76 -51.22 46.27
C SER A 88 -22.14 -49.85 45.97
N ASP A 89 -22.87 -48.77 46.24
CA ASP A 89 -22.38 -47.39 46.08
C ASP A 89 -21.03 -47.19 46.78
N LEU A 90 -20.01 -46.81 46.00
CA LEU A 90 -18.68 -46.50 46.49
C LEU A 90 -18.71 -45.20 47.31
N SER A 91 -17.98 -45.17 48.43
CA SER A 91 -17.78 -43.92 49.17
C SER A 91 -16.97 -42.92 48.32
N GLU A 92 -17.16 -41.62 48.58
CA GLU A 92 -16.50 -40.53 47.84
C GLU A 92 -14.96 -40.68 47.85
N SER A 93 -14.40 -41.16 48.96
CA SER A 93 -12.96 -41.44 49.08
C SER A 93 -12.47 -42.59 48.19
N GLN A 94 -13.27 -43.64 48.03
CA GLN A 94 -12.95 -44.79 47.19
C GLN A 94 -13.07 -44.43 45.71
N ARG A 95 -14.02 -43.55 45.37
CA ARG A 95 -14.21 -43.05 44.01
C ARG A 95 -13.01 -42.22 43.54
N GLN A 96 -12.51 -41.31 44.38
CA GLN A 96 -11.31 -40.52 44.10
C GLN A 96 -10.02 -41.35 44.02
N ALA A 97 -9.97 -42.51 44.69
CA ALA A 97 -8.85 -43.43 44.57
C ALA A 97 -8.87 -44.18 43.23
N ALA A 98 -10.04 -44.68 42.83
CA ALA A 98 -10.23 -45.36 41.55
C ALA A 98 -9.99 -44.44 40.34
N GLU A 99 -10.44 -43.18 40.41
CA GLU A 99 -10.15 -42.18 39.37
C GLU A 99 -8.66 -41.90 39.23
N ARG A 100 -7.92 -41.82 40.35
CA ARG A 100 -6.46 -41.64 40.31
C ARG A 100 -5.76 -42.82 39.68
N GLU A 101 -6.19 -44.05 39.99
CA GLU A 101 -5.62 -45.27 39.42
C GLU A 101 -5.88 -45.37 37.90
N LEU A 102 -7.10 -45.03 37.47
CA LEU A 102 -7.46 -44.93 36.05
C LEU A 102 -6.62 -43.89 35.32
N HIS A 103 -6.48 -42.68 35.89
CA HIS A 103 -5.67 -41.62 35.30
C HIS A 103 -4.19 -41.99 35.18
N GLN A 104 -3.67 -42.73 36.16
CA GLN A 104 -2.28 -43.19 36.17
C GLN A 104 -2.06 -44.22 35.06
N ARG A 105 -2.97 -45.18 34.90
CA ARG A 105 -2.92 -46.18 33.83
C ARG A 105 -3.10 -45.55 32.44
N ASP A 106 -4.02 -44.61 32.27
CA ASP A 106 -4.23 -43.92 30.98
C ASP A 106 -3.03 -43.04 30.59
N ARG A 107 -2.30 -42.52 31.58
CA ARG A 107 -1.03 -41.80 31.38
C ARG A 107 0.11 -42.74 31.00
N GLU A 108 0.19 -43.93 31.61
CA GLU A 108 1.17 -44.97 31.27
C GLU A 108 0.92 -45.58 29.88
N GLU A 109 -0.35 -45.77 29.49
CA GLU A 109 -0.73 -46.31 28.18
C GLU A 109 -0.79 -45.25 27.06
N GLY A 110 -0.54 -43.97 27.36
CA GLY A 110 -0.41 -42.91 26.35
C GLY A 110 -1.67 -42.61 25.54
N ARG A 111 -2.87 -42.96 26.04
CA ARG A 111 -4.14 -42.86 25.28
C ARG A 111 -4.72 -41.44 25.16
N LEU A 112 -4.06 -40.42 25.71
CA LEU A 112 -4.50 -39.02 25.64
C LEU A 112 -3.99 -38.30 24.38
N THR A 113 -4.38 -38.79 23.20
CA THR A 113 -4.26 -38.02 21.95
C THR A 113 -5.55 -38.11 21.14
N GLY A 114 -6.54 -37.26 21.48
CA GLY A 114 -7.79 -37.17 20.73
C GLY A 114 -8.69 -36.01 21.16
N ARG A 115 -8.64 -34.90 20.41
CA ARG A 115 -9.66 -33.83 20.24
C ARG A 115 -10.46 -33.34 21.47
N MET A 116 -10.03 -32.21 22.03
CA MET A 116 -10.71 -30.91 22.10
C MET A 116 -10.28 -30.15 23.37
N ARG A 117 -9.52 -29.07 23.14
CA ARG A 117 -9.29 -28.02 24.15
C ARG A 117 -10.62 -27.31 24.43
N ARG A 118 -11.17 -27.52 25.63
CA ARG A 118 -12.06 -26.57 26.30
C ARG A 118 -11.44 -26.27 27.65
N GLY A 119 -10.85 -25.09 27.77
CA GLY A 119 -10.14 -24.67 28.97
C GLY A 119 -11.07 -24.42 30.15
N LEU A 120 -10.51 -24.51 31.36
CA LEU A 120 -10.40 -23.43 32.35
C LEU A 120 -9.99 -24.03 33.70
N MET A 121 -8.91 -23.48 34.25
CA MET A 121 -8.65 -23.28 35.68
C MET A 121 -8.79 -24.50 36.62
N TYR A 122 -7.66 -25.10 36.97
CA TYR A 122 -7.08 -25.14 38.33
C TYR A 122 -5.79 -25.95 38.19
N ASP A 123 -4.68 -25.25 37.93
CA ASP A 123 -3.35 -25.85 37.96
C ASP A 123 -2.90 -25.88 39.42
N GLU A 124 -3.30 -26.93 40.15
CA GLU A 124 -2.55 -27.38 41.33
C GLU A 124 -1.31 -28.12 40.80
N SER A 125 -0.27 -27.33 40.55
CA SER A 125 1.06 -27.81 40.18
C SER A 125 1.73 -28.42 41.42
N ASP A 126 1.77 -29.75 41.45
CA ASP A 126 2.62 -30.56 42.34
C ASP A 126 4.07 -30.62 41.78
N GLU A 127 4.67 -29.44 41.56
CA GLU A 127 6.10 -29.27 41.28
C GLU A 127 6.70 -28.23 42.24
N GLU A 128 6.74 -28.55 43.53
CA GLU A 128 7.53 -27.81 44.52
C GLU A 128 8.57 -28.71 45.19
N GLU A 129 9.78 -28.82 44.61
CA GLU A 129 10.94 -29.20 45.44
C GLU A 129 12.24 -28.39 45.23
N GLU A 130 12.29 -27.36 44.36
CA GLU A 130 13.54 -26.57 44.19
C GLU A 130 13.49 -25.07 44.56
N ASP A 131 12.34 -24.45 44.87
CA ASP A 131 12.28 -22.97 44.99
C ASP A 131 12.01 -22.38 46.40
N ARG A 132 12.31 -23.14 47.47
CA ARG A 132 12.03 -22.73 48.85
C ARG A 132 12.90 -21.61 49.47
N PRO A 133 14.09 -21.20 48.97
CA PRO A 133 14.81 -20.07 49.56
C PRO A 133 14.40 -18.70 49.01
N ARG A 134 13.68 -18.62 47.87
CA ARG A 134 13.27 -17.33 47.25
C ARG A 134 11.97 -16.76 47.82
N LYS A 135 10.96 -17.61 48.05
CA LYS A 135 9.64 -17.17 48.58
C LYS A 135 9.74 -16.51 49.96
N ARG A 136 10.70 -16.93 50.81
CA ARG A 136 10.87 -16.36 52.16
C ARG A 136 11.51 -14.96 52.14
N ARG A 137 12.41 -14.70 51.18
CA ARG A 137 13.00 -13.35 50.95
C ARG A 137 12.01 -12.39 50.29
N ALA A 138 11.14 -12.88 49.42
CA ALA A 138 10.10 -12.07 48.77
C ALA A 138 9.04 -11.59 49.77
N ALA A 139 8.66 -12.45 50.74
CA ALA A 139 7.74 -12.09 51.80
C ALA A 139 8.33 -11.09 52.82
N GLU A 140 9.65 -11.15 53.08
CA GLU A 140 10.34 -10.15 53.90
C GLU A 140 10.48 -8.79 53.19
N ARG A 141 10.77 -8.77 51.87
CA ARG A 141 10.83 -7.52 51.08
C ARG A 141 9.48 -6.83 50.91
N ALA A 142 8.39 -7.59 50.79
CA ALA A 142 7.05 -7.02 50.69
C ALA A 142 6.59 -6.30 51.97
N ALA A 143 7.22 -6.59 53.12
CA ALA A 143 6.94 -5.89 54.38
C ALA A 143 7.66 -4.54 54.52
N GLU A 144 8.69 -4.26 53.71
CA GLU A 144 9.50 -3.03 53.79
C GLU A 144 9.07 -1.91 52.83
N GLY A 145 8.08 -2.14 51.97
CA GLY A 145 7.44 -1.05 51.21
C GLY A 145 8.32 -0.37 50.16
N GLU A 146 9.31 -1.07 49.60
CA GLU A 146 10.01 -0.63 48.39
C GLU A 146 9.18 -1.00 47.16
N MET A 147 8.59 0.00 46.49
CA MET A 147 8.07 -0.17 45.13
C MET A 147 9.26 -0.16 44.16
N GLU A 148 9.71 -1.34 43.76
CA GLU A 148 10.56 -1.52 42.59
C GLU A 148 9.70 -2.10 41.44
N ASP A 149 8.93 -1.24 40.77
CA ASP A 149 8.40 -1.49 39.42
C ASP A 149 9.46 -1.13 38.34
N GLU A 150 10.74 -1.33 38.66
CA GLU A 150 11.78 -1.53 37.66
C GLU A 150 12.14 -3.02 37.72
N GLU A 151 11.31 -3.85 37.07
CA GLU A 151 11.73 -5.20 36.71
C GLU A 151 13.15 -5.09 36.14
N MET A 152 14.11 -5.85 36.69
CA MET A 152 15.44 -5.98 36.10
C MET A 152 15.28 -6.57 34.70
N ILE A 153 15.10 -5.69 33.70
CA ILE A 153 15.14 -6.05 32.30
C ILE A 153 16.57 -6.51 32.06
N GLU A 154 16.78 -7.82 31.94
CA GLU A 154 18.04 -8.36 31.45
C GLU A 154 18.34 -7.66 30.12
N SER A 155 19.43 -6.90 30.09
CA SER A 155 19.91 -6.27 28.86
C SER A 155 20.24 -7.37 27.88
N ILE A 156 19.39 -7.54 26.85
CA ILE A 156 19.66 -8.49 25.79
C ILE A 156 20.84 -7.95 24.99
N GLU A 157 22.03 -8.51 25.19
CA GLU A 157 23.23 -8.12 24.44
C GLU A 157 23.06 -8.45 22.94
N ASN A 158 22.40 -9.58 22.63
CA ASN A 158 22.18 -10.06 21.27
C ASN A 158 20.70 -10.01 20.89
N LEU A 159 20.29 -8.90 20.29
CA LEU A 159 18.95 -8.72 19.73
C LEU A 159 18.66 -9.66 18.53
N GLU A 160 19.70 -10.32 18.00
CA GLU A 160 19.68 -11.24 16.87
C GLU A 160 19.11 -12.63 17.22
N ASP A 161 19.19 -13.05 18.49
CA ASP A 161 18.62 -14.33 18.91
C ASP A 161 17.13 -14.15 19.22
N MET A 162 16.31 -14.39 18.20
CA MET A 162 14.85 -14.25 18.32
C MET A 162 14.18 -15.37 19.13
N LYS A 163 14.95 -16.32 19.69
CA LYS A 163 14.45 -17.43 20.52
C LYS A 163 13.29 -18.21 19.87
N GLY A 164 13.24 -18.25 18.53
CA GLY A 164 12.20 -18.92 17.76
C GLY A 164 10.88 -18.14 17.58
N HIS A 165 10.78 -16.90 18.04
CA HIS A 165 9.62 -16.04 17.81
C HIS A 165 9.64 -15.40 16.42
N SER A 166 8.47 -15.02 15.91
CA SER A 166 8.38 -14.17 14.73
C SER A 166 8.94 -12.77 15.03
N VAL A 167 9.49 -12.07 14.03
CA VAL A 167 10.04 -10.70 14.24
C VAL A 167 9.01 -9.79 14.90
N ARG A 168 7.74 -9.91 14.48
CA ARG A 168 6.63 -9.14 15.03
C ARG A 168 6.42 -9.40 16.52
N GLU A 169 6.26 -10.66 16.91
CA GLU A 169 6.10 -10.99 18.33
C GLU A 169 7.31 -10.59 19.16
N TRP A 170 8.52 -10.76 18.61
CA TRP A 170 9.78 -10.41 19.27
C TRP A 170 9.87 -8.90 19.57
N VAL A 171 9.61 -8.05 18.58
CA VAL A 171 9.64 -6.58 18.71
C VAL A 171 8.58 -6.06 19.70
N SER A 172 7.48 -6.79 19.84
CA SER A 172 6.41 -6.47 20.78
C SER A 172 6.74 -6.82 22.25
N MET A 173 7.71 -7.71 22.51
CA MET A 173 8.10 -8.07 23.88
C MET A 173 8.81 -6.91 24.59
N LEU A 174 8.62 -6.79 25.92
CA LEU A 174 9.12 -5.66 26.72
C LEU A 174 10.65 -5.51 26.68
N ALA A 175 11.39 -6.62 26.79
CA ALA A 175 12.86 -6.58 26.81
C ALA A 175 13.44 -6.14 25.44
N PRO A 176 13.12 -6.78 24.29
CA PRO A 176 13.52 -6.30 22.97
C PRO A 176 13.04 -4.87 22.67
N LYS A 177 11.78 -4.54 23.03
CA LYS A 177 11.22 -3.18 22.84
C LYS A 177 12.08 -2.12 23.51
N THR A 178 12.52 -2.36 24.74
CA THR A 178 13.35 -1.42 25.50
C THR A 178 14.74 -1.29 24.90
N GLU A 179 15.34 -2.40 24.48
CA GLU A 179 16.65 -2.40 23.85
C GLU A 179 16.65 -1.70 22.48
N ILE A 180 15.63 -1.94 21.66
CA ILE A 180 15.41 -1.24 20.38
C ILE A 180 15.37 0.28 20.59
N LYS A 181 14.61 0.74 21.60
CA LYS A 181 14.55 2.16 21.95
C LYS A 181 15.91 2.69 22.38
N ASN A 182 16.65 1.96 23.22
CA ASN A 182 17.96 2.40 23.71
C ASN A 182 18.98 2.52 22.58
N ARG A 183 19.05 1.52 21.68
CA ARG A 183 19.91 1.57 20.50
C ARG A 183 19.55 2.72 19.57
N PHE A 184 18.26 2.95 19.33
CA PHE A 184 17.81 4.06 18.51
C PHE A 184 18.09 5.44 19.15
N LYS A 185 17.93 5.59 20.47
CA LYS A 185 18.34 6.80 21.21
C LYS A 185 19.85 7.05 21.08
N ASN A 186 20.64 5.99 21.19
CA ASN A 186 22.09 6.07 21.01
C ASN A 186 22.42 6.51 19.60
N PHE A 187 21.81 5.90 18.58
CA PHE A 187 21.95 6.29 17.18
C PHE A 187 21.68 7.79 16.95
N LEU A 188 20.56 8.32 17.45
CA LEU A 188 20.24 9.76 17.31
C LEU A 188 21.26 10.69 17.99
N ARG A 189 21.94 10.22 19.04
CA ARG A 189 22.91 11.01 19.81
C ARG A 189 24.35 10.89 19.31
N THR A 190 24.74 9.72 18.80
CA THR A 190 26.14 9.41 18.47
C THR A 190 26.44 9.48 16.99
N PHE A 191 25.43 9.40 16.11
CA PHE A 191 25.67 9.38 14.67
C PHE A 191 26.37 10.65 14.19
N VAL A 192 27.48 10.45 13.49
CA VAL A 192 28.30 11.49 12.87
C VAL A 192 28.49 11.15 11.40
N ASP A 193 28.28 12.13 10.53
CA ASP A 193 28.52 11.98 9.10
C ASP A 193 30.03 11.96 8.79
N SER A 194 30.39 11.64 7.55
CA SER A 194 31.75 11.63 7.00
C SER A 194 32.52 12.95 7.24
N LYS A 195 31.80 14.05 7.50
CA LYS A 195 32.34 15.39 7.82
C LYS A 195 32.47 15.67 9.33
N GLY A 196 32.14 14.72 10.19
CA GLY A 196 32.23 14.85 11.66
C GLY A 196 31.11 15.67 12.31
N HIS A 197 30.05 16.00 11.56
CA HIS A 197 28.88 16.70 12.09
C HIS A 197 27.79 15.71 12.47
N ASN A 198 27.12 15.95 13.60
CA ASN A 198 25.95 15.17 14.00
C ASN A 198 24.71 15.67 13.26
N VAL A 199 24.34 14.94 12.21
CA VAL A 199 23.24 15.29 11.29
C VAL A 199 21.90 15.28 12.00
N TYR A 200 21.62 14.28 12.84
CA TYR A 200 20.31 14.15 13.49
C TYR A 200 20.08 15.20 14.56
N ARG A 201 21.13 15.62 15.27
CA ARG A 201 21.03 16.74 16.20
C ARG A 201 20.64 18.05 15.49
N GLU A 202 21.18 18.27 14.29
CA GLU A 202 20.81 19.43 13.47
C GLU A 202 19.39 19.29 12.89
N LYS A 203 19.03 18.11 12.36
CA LYS A 203 17.67 17.82 11.87
C LYS A 203 16.62 18.02 12.98
N ILE A 204 16.89 17.57 14.20
CA ILE A 204 16.01 17.80 15.36
C ILE A 204 15.88 19.30 15.67
N ARG A 205 16.99 20.06 15.61
CA ARG A 205 16.93 21.51 15.81
C ARG A 205 16.06 22.19 14.75
N GLN A 206 16.26 21.86 13.47
CA GLN A 206 15.47 22.40 12.37
C GLN A 206 13.98 22.04 12.48
N MET A 207 13.68 20.82 12.95
CA MET A 207 12.31 20.37 13.22
C MET A 207 11.65 21.24 14.30
N VAL A 208 12.33 21.45 15.43
CA VAL A 208 11.83 22.23 16.57
C VAL A 208 11.68 23.71 16.21
N GLU A 209 12.64 24.30 15.49
CA GLU A 209 12.54 25.67 15.00
C GLU A 209 11.36 25.86 14.03
N GLY A 210 11.06 24.83 13.23
CA GLY A 210 9.93 24.80 12.31
C GLY A 210 8.60 24.40 12.94
N ASN A 211 8.56 24.08 14.24
CA ASN A 211 7.40 23.51 14.94
C ASN A 211 6.78 22.30 14.20
N LYS A 212 7.63 21.43 13.63
CA LYS A 212 7.20 20.23 12.90
C LYS A 212 7.12 19.03 13.83
N GLU A 213 6.21 18.11 13.55
CA GLU A 213 6.07 16.84 14.28
C GLU A 213 6.78 15.67 13.60
N SER A 214 7.31 15.85 12.38
CA SER A 214 8.04 14.81 11.64
C SER A 214 9.56 14.92 11.75
N LEU A 215 10.18 13.79 12.09
CA LEU A 215 11.63 13.60 12.04
C LEU A 215 12.00 12.65 10.89
N VAL A 216 12.75 13.14 9.90
CA VAL A 216 13.17 12.34 8.74
C VAL A 216 14.48 11.61 9.02
N ILE A 217 14.47 10.28 8.83
CA ILE A 217 15.60 9.38 9.05
C ILE A 217 15.93 8.62 7.77
N ASP A 218 17.19 8.75 7.34
CA ASP A 218 17.71 8.05 6.17
C ASP A 218 18.03 6.60 6.53
N TYR A 219 17.43 5.65 5.82
CA TYR A 219 17.58 4.22 6.08
C TYR A 219 19.04 3.74 5.93
N ASN A 220 19.76 4.28 4.94
CA ASN A 220 21.16 3.93 4.70
C ASN A 220 22.07 4.31 5.88
N MET A 221 21.77 5.43 6.56
CA MET A 221 22.51 5.85 7.75
C MET A 221 22.21 4.92 8.93
N LEU A 222 20.94 4.54 9.12
CA LEU A 222 20.56 3.56 10.14
C LEU A 222 21.26 2.22 9.92
N ALA A 223 21.25 1.70 8.70
CA ALA A 223 21.90 0.44 8.34
C ALA A 223 23.41 0.43 8.55
N SER A 224 24.08 1.58 8.46
CA SER A 224 25.53 1.68 8.67
C SER A 224 25.95 1.52 10.14
N VAL A 225 25.10 1.93 11.08
CA VAL A 225 25.37 1.86 12.53
C VAL A 225 24.73 0.63 13.15
N GLU A 226 23.44 0.43 12.90
CA GLU A 226 22.62 -0.61 13.51
C GLU A 226 21.94 -1.45 12.42
N GLN A 227 22.67 -2.48 11.97
CA GLN A 227 22.20 -3.41 10.93
C GLN A 227 20.95 -4.20 11.38
N VAL A 228 20.88 -4.54 12.67
CA VAL A 228 19.76 -5.32 13.23
C VAL A 228 18.45 -4.54 13.16
N LEU A 229 18.46 -3.25 13.52
CA LEU A 229 17.28 -2.39 13.41
C LEU A 229 16.85 -2.20 11.97
N ALA A 230 17.82 -2.07 11.06
CA ALA A 230 17.56 -1.96 9.62
C ALA A 230 16.94 -3.25 9.04
N TYR A 231 17.27 -4.42 9.59
CA TYR A 231 16.66 -5.69 9.21
C TYR A 231 15.22 -5.84 9.72
N PHE A 232 14.94 -5.53 11.00
CA PHE A 232 13.59 -5.65 11.56
C PHE A 232 12.59 -4.65 11.00
N LEU A 233 13.08 -3.49 10.55
CA LEU A 233 12.23 -2.39 10.15
C LEU A 233 11.33 -2.70 8.92
N PRO A 234 11.83 -3.28 7.81
CA PRO A 234 10.97 -3.70 6.70
C PRO A 234 10.00 -4.82 7.04
N GLU A 235 10.36 -5.72 7.97
CA GLU A 235 9.57 -6.92 8.29
C GLU A 235 8.41 -6.63 9.25
N ALA A 236 8.63 -5.80 10.28
CA ALA A 236 7.60 -5.40 11.25
C ALA A 236 7.54 -3.86 11.44
N PRO A 237 7.20 -3.09 10.39
CA PRO A 237 7.30 -1.64 10.43
C PRO A 237 6.35 -0.96 11.41
N THR A 238 5.13 -1.49 11.60
CA THR A 238 4.11 -0.83 12.43
C THR A 238 4.56 -0.72 13.90
N GLU A 239 5.10 -1.80 14.44
CA GLU A 239 5.57 -1.86 15.83
C GLU A 239 6.92 -1.16 15.99
N MET A 240 7.81 -1.31 14.99
CA MET A 240 9.10 -0.60 14.96
C MET A 240 8.93 0.92 14.91
N LEU A 241 8.02 1.43 14.08
CA LEU A 241 7.75 2.87 13.98
C LEU A 241 7.18 3.43 15.29
N GLN A 242 6.28 2.70 15.95
CA GLN A 242 5.79 3.11 17.28
C GLN A 242 6.93 3.20 18.30
N ASN A 243 7.85 2.23 18.29
CA ASN A 243 9.03 2.25 19.16
C ASN A 243 9.97 3.43 18.85
N PHE A 244 10.14 3.74 17.57
CA PHE A 244 10.96 4.88 17.12
C PHE A 244 10.32 6.22 17.46
N ASP A 245 9.00 6.36 17.35
CA ASP A 245 8.26 7.57 17.73
C ASP A 245 8.42 7.87 19.23
N GLU A 246 8.24 6.85 20.08
CA GLU A 246 8.45 6.97 21.53
C GLU A 246 9.91 7.35 21.86
N ALA A 247 10.88 6.69 21.23
CA ALA A 247 12.29 6.98 21.45
C ALA A 247 12.71 8.37 20.95
N ALA A 248 12.21 8.81 19.78
CA ALA A 248 12.44 10.14 19.25
C ALA A 248 11.85 11.22 20.17
N LYS A 249 10.64 10.99 20.69
CA LYS A 249 9.99 11.90 21.63
C LYS A 249 10.82 12.10 22.89
N GLU A 250 11.34 11.03 23.50
CA GLU A 250 12.22 11.15 24.66
C GLU A 250 13.51 11.94 24.37
N VAL A 251 14.15 11.71 23.22
CA VAL A 251 15.36 12.45 22.82
C VAL A 251 15.05 13.94 22.64
N VAL A 252 13.95 14.27 21.96
CA VAL A 252 13.55 15.66 21.71
C VAL A 252 13.21 16.36 23.03
N LEU A 253 12.46 15.72 23.93
CA LEU A 253 12.13 16.28 25.24
C LEU A 253 13.36 16.44 26.14
N SER A 254 14.36 15.55 26.02
CA SER A 254 15.63 15.70 26.75
C SER A 254 16.45 16.91 26.30
N MET A 255 16.32 17.33 25.03
CA MET A 255 16.96 18.54 24.50
C MET A 255 16.11 19.79 24.71
N TYR A 256 14.79 19.66 24.56
CA TYR A 256 13.81 20.75 24.62
C TYR A 256 12.59 20.36 25.48
N PRO A 257 12.66 20.55 26.81
CA PRO A 257 11.60 20.13 27.73
C PRO A 257 10.23 20.77 27.47
N ASN A 258 10.20 21.98 26.90
CA ASN A 258 8.96 22.72 26.65
C ASN A 258 8.24 22.31 25.35
N TYR A 259 8.82 21.43 24.54
CA TYR A 259 8.27 21.08 23.21
C TYR A 259 6.95 20.30 23.29
N GLU A 260 6.69 19.62 24.41
CA GLU A 260 5.45 18.86 24.67
C GLU A 260 4.17 19.70 24.51
N ARG A 261 4.26 21.02 24.71
CA ARG A 261 3.11 21.93 24.53
C ARG A 261 2.74 22.19 23.08
N ILE A 262 3.68 21.96 22.16
CA ILE A 262 3.51 22.24 20.72
C ILE A 262 3.05 20.96 20.03
N ALA A 263 3.86 19.91 20.12
CA ALA A 263 3.58 18.60 19.53
C ALA A 263 3.54 17.55 20.64
N LYS A 264 2.41 16.86 20.78
CA LYS A 264 2.23 15.77 21.76
C LYS A 264 2.90 14.48 21.30
N GLU A 265 2.95 14.27 19.98
CA GLU A 265 3.49 13.10 19.33
C GLU A 265 4.53 13.55 18.30
N ILE A 266 5.55 12.72 18.07
CA ILE A 266 6.59 12.93 17.06
C ILE A 266 6.64 11.68 16.21
N HIS A 267 6.55 11.84 14.89
CA HIS A 267 6.53 10.74 13.94
C HIS A 267 7.85 10.63 13.19
N VAL A 268 8.42 9.44 13.19
CA VAL A 268 9.65 9.11 12.47
C VAL A 268 9.32 8.72 11.03
N ARG A 269 9.82 9.53 10.10
CA ARG A 269 9.63 9.32 8.66
C ARG A 269 10.88 8.69 8.06
N ILE A 270 10.72 7.56 7.38
CA ILE A 270 11.86 6.82 6.82
C ILE A 270 12.07 7.24 5.37
N ALA A 271 13.25 7.79 5.09
CA ALA A 271 13.71 8.14 3.77
C ALA A 271 14.65 7.07 3.20
N GLU A 272 14.70 7.01 1.87
CA GLU A 272 15.70 6.24 1.11
C GLU A 272 15.78 4.73 1.42
N LEU A 273 14.65 4.01 1.39
CA LEU A 273 14.73 2.55 1.31
C LEU A 273 15.47 2.11 0.04
N PRO A 274 16.42 1.16 0.11
CA PRO A 274 17.25 0.78 -1.02
C PRO A 274 16.45 0.11 -2.15
N LEU A 275 15.36 -0.58 -1.80
CA LEU A 275 14.49 -1.24 -2.76
C LEU A 275 13.38 -0.29 -3.22
N ILE A 276 13.29 -0.04 -4.53
CA ILE A 276 12.16 0.66 -5.14
C ILE A 276 11.32 -0.36 -5.90
N GLU A 277 10.08 -0.52 -5.49
CA GLU A 277 9.13 -1.43 -6.13
C GLU A 277 8.17 -0.70 -7.07
N GLU A 278 7.72 -1.42 -8.09
CA GLU A 278 6.70 -0.93 -9.01
C GLU A 278 5.30 -1.27 -8.48
N LEU A 279 4.32 -0.42 -8.77
CA LEU A 279 2.95 -0.64 -8.29
C LEU A 279 2.36 -1.98 -8.76
N ARG A 280 2.74 -2.44 -9.96
CA ARG A 280 2.36 -3.74 -10.52
C ARG A 280 3.10 -4.92 -9.91
N SER A 281 4.26 -4.76 -9.28
CA SER A 281 4.98 -5.88 -8.64
C SER A 281 4.42 -6.23 -7.27
N LEU A 282 3.60 -5.36 -6.67
CA LEU A 282 2.98 -5.63 -5.37
C LEU A 282 2.10 -6.89 -5.41
N ARG A 283 2.39 -7.80 -4.48
CA ARG A 283 1.79 -9.14 -4.30
C ARG A 283 1.62 -9.45 -2.81
N GLN A 284 1.03 -10.60 -2.50
CA GLN A 284 0.80 -11.07 -1.13
C GLN A 284 2.06 -11.10 -0.25
N LEU A 285 3.26 -11.29 -0.83
CA LEU A 285 4.52 -11.32 -0.08
C LEU A 285 4.78 -10.02 0.69
N HIS A 286 4.34 -8.90 0.14
CA HIS A 286 4.61 -7.56 0.68
C HIS A 286 3.58 -7.17 1.76
N LEU A 287 2.64 -8.05 2.12
CA LEU A 287 1.61 -7.74 3.11
C LEU A 287 2.24 -7.44 4.48
N ASN A 288 1.84 -6.30 5.04
CA ASN A 288 2.32 -5.74 6.30
C ASN A 288 3.81 -5.41 6.33
N GLN A 289 4.48 -5.36 5.18
CA GLN A 289 5.89 -4.96 5.07
C GLN A 289 6.02 -3.49 4.64
N LEU A 290 7.19 -2.91 4.92
CA LEU A 290 7.53 -1.56 4.49
C LEU A 290 7.98 -1.59 3.02
N ILE A 291 7.24 -0.89 2.18
CA ILE A 291 7.52 -0.77 0.75
C ILE A 291 7.88 0.67 0.39
N ARG A 292 8.74 0.84 -0.60
CA ARG A 292 8.96 2.11 -1.27
C ARG A 292 8.51 1.98 -2.72
N THR A 293 7.59 2.85 -3.12
CA THR A 293 7.00 2.84 -4.46
C THR A 293 6.98 4.25 -5.03
N SER A 294 6.90 4.34 -6.35
CA SER A 294 6.84 5.61 -7.08
C SER A 294 5.66 5.62 -8.04
N GLY A 295 5.00 6.76 -8.15
CA GLY A 295 3.87 6.95 -9.06
C GLY A 295 3.39 8.40 -9.09
N VAL A 296 2.37 8.64 -9.91
CA VAL A 296 1.71 9.94 -10.06
C VAL A 296 0.39 9.91 -9.29
N VAL A 297 0.12 10.96 -8.51
CA VAL A 297 -1.17 11.10 -7.81
C VAL A 297 -2.25 11.49 -8.80
N THR A 298 -3.32 10.71 -8.95
CA THR A 298 -4.40 11.03 -9.90
C THR A 298 -5.59 11.72 -9.26
N SER A 299 -5.94 11.30 -8.05
CA SER A 299 -7.02 11.89 -7.26
C SER A 299 -6.61 12.01 -5.81
N CYS A 300 -7.13 13.04 -5.15
CA CYS A 300 -6.99 13.26 -3.72
C CYS A 300 -8.36 13.63 -3.14
N THR A 301 -8.70 13.06 -1.99
CA THR A 301 -9.84 13.54 -1.20
C THR A 301 -9.49 14.86 -0.52
N GLY A 302 -10.51 15.57 -0.05
CA GLY A 302 -10.30 16.63 0.95
C GLY A 302 -9.69 16.05 2.24
N VAL A 303 -9.14 16.93 3.07
CA VAL A 303 -8.66 16.57 4.41
C VAL A 303 -9.87 16.41 5.31
N LEU A 304 -10.04 15.23 5.88
CA LEU A 304 -11.14 14.86 6.77
C LEU A 304 -10.61 14.54 8.16
N PRO A 305 -11.30 14.91 9.24
CA PRO A 305 -10.93 14.47 10.58
C PRO A 305 -11.38 13.02 10.80
N GLN A 306 -10.44 12.14 11.13
CA GLN A 306 -10.69 10.76 11.57
C GLN A 306 -10.56 10.68 13.09
N LEU A 307 -11.35 9.81 13.72
CA LEU A 307 -11.22 9.52 15.15
C LEU A 307 -9.91 8.75 15.42
N ASN A 308 -9.12 9.21 16.40
CA ASN A 308 -7.92 8.52 16.88
C ASN A 308 -8.20 7.82 18.22
N VAL A 309 -8.60 8.62 19.21
CA VAL A 309 -9.01 8.13 20.54
C VAL A 309 -10.49 8.43 20.72
N ILE A 310 -11.28 7.38 20.88
CA ILE A 310 -12.72 7.46 21.06
C ILE A 310 -13.06 7.27 22.53
N LYS A 311 -13.88 8.18 23.04
CA LYS A 311 -14.59 8.01 24.31
C LYS A 311 -16.08 8.01 24.04
N TYR A 312 -16.79 7.17 24.77
CA TYR A 312 -18.24 7.04 24.64
C TYR A 312 -18.92 7.44 25.94
N ASP A 313 -20.08 8.09 25.86
CA ASP A 313 -20.92 8.36 27.02
C ASP A 313 -22.03 7.31 27.08
N CYS A 314 -22.25 6.74 28.27
CA CYS A 314 -23.33 5.81 28.50
C CYS A 314 -24.64 6.54 28.80
N ASN A 315 -25.65 6.42 27.93
CA ASN A 315 -26.94 7.11 28.10
C ASN A 315 -27.74 6.68 29.34
N LYS A 316 -27.38 5.57 30.00
CA LYS A 316 -28.10 5.08 31.20
C LYS A 316 -27.53 5.60 32.53
N CYS A 317 -26.22 5.79 32.61
CA CYS A 317 -25.54 6.20 33.85
C CYS A 317 -24.69 7.47 33.69
N ASN A 318 -24.58 8.03 32.48
CA ASN A 318 -23.72 9.16 32.12
C ASN A 318 -22.23 8.94 32.42
N TYR A 319 -21.81 7.68 32.54
CA TYR A 319 -20.41 7.32 32.69
C TYR A 319 -19.67 7.41 31.35
N VAL A 320 -18.46 7.96 31.37
CA VAL A 320 -17.58 8.05 30.20
C VAL A 320 -16.75 6.78 30.07
N LEU A 321 -16.98 6.04 29.00
CA LEU A 321 -16.27 4.83 28.60
C LEU A 321 -15.04 5.16 27.73
N GLY A 322 -14.01 4.34 27.86
CA GLY A 322 -12.78 4.45 27.09
C GLY A 322 -11.59 4.80 27.98
N PRO A 323 -10.43 5.15 27.38
CA PRO A 323 -10.21 5.42 25.95
C PRO A 323 -10.15 4.16 25.07
N TYR A 324 -10.77 4.23 23.89
CA TYR A 324 -10.62 3.22 22.83
C TYR A 324 -9.78 3.78 21.69
N TYR A 325 -8.75 3.06 21.25
CA TYR A 325 -7.94 3.45 20.10
C TYR A 325 -8.55 2.89 18.82
N GLN A 326 -8.82 3.76 17.85
CA GLN A 326 -9.46 3.37 16.60
C GLN A 326 -8.41 2.86 15.60
N SER A 327 -8.52 1.58 15.25
CA SER A 327 -7.80 1.02 14.10
C SER A 327 -8.41 1.55 12.79
N GLN A 328 -7.60 1.69 11.74
CA GLN A 328 -8.08 2.14 10.43
C GLN A 328 -9.02 1.13 9.76
N SER A 329 -8.93 -0.15 10.12
CA SER A 329 -9.61 -1.25 9.43
C SER A 329 -10.95 -1.64 10.04
N GLN A 330 -11.18 -1.37 11.32
CA GLN A 330 -12.39 -1.81 12.02
C GLN A 330 -12.87 -0.79 13.05
N GLU A 331 -14.15 -0.45 13.00
CA GLU A 331 -14.82 0.36 14.03
C GLU A 331 -14.77 -0.35 15.39
N VAL A 332 -14.09 0.29 16.36
CA VAL A 332 -14.02 -0.23 17.73
C VAL A 332 -15.27 0.20 18.47
N LYS A 333 -16.21 -0.74 18.65
CA LYS A 333 -17.43 -0.49 19.41
C LYS A 333 -17.20 -0.76 20.89
N ALA A 334 -17.70 0.13 21.74
CA ALA A 334 -17.69 -0.10 23.19
C ALA A 334 -18.49 -1.37 23.53
N GLY A 335 -17.95 -2.17 24.45
CA GLY A 335 -18.60 -3.38 24.97
C GLY A 335 -19.68 -3.04 26.01
N SER A 336 -19.64 -3.68 27.17
CA SER A 336 -20.53 -3.32 28.28
C SER A 336 -20.00 -2.12 29.08
N CYS A 337 -20.90 -1.30 29.62
CA CYS A 337 -20.51 -0.25 30.56
C CYS A 337 -19.99 -0.87 31.87
N PRO A 338 -18.81 -0.50 32.40
CA PRO A 338 -18.30 -1.01 33.67
C PRO A 338 -19.21 -0.72 34.86
N GLU A 339 -19.91 0.42 34.84
CA GLU A 339 -20.69 0.88 36.00
C GLU A 339 -22.11 0.30 36.04
N CYS A 340 -22.83 0.30 34.91
CA CYS A 340 -24.22 -0.17 34.86
C CYS A 340 -24.41 -1.49 34.10
N GLN A 341 -23.31 -2.12 33.63
CA GLN A 341 -23.28 -3.39 32.87
C GLN A 341 -24.19 -3.42 31.63
N SER A 342 -24.73 -2.29 31.21
CA SER A 342 -25.58 -2.21 30.04
C SER A 342 -24.73 -2.23 28.78
N THR A 343 -25.21 -2.92 27.76
CA THR A 343 -24.58 -3.06 26.43
C THR A 343 -24.92 -1.95 25.45
N GLY A 344 -25.55 -0.86 25.90
CA GLY A 344 -25.85 0.32 25.07
C GLY A 344 -27.29 0.81 25.22
N PRO A 345 -27.65 1.92 24.55
CA PRO A 345 -26.87 2.65 23.54
C PRO A 345 -25.77 3.55 24.14
N PHE A 346 -24.67 3.71 23.40
CA PHE A 346 -23.56 4.62 23.72
C PHE A 346 -23.45 5.69 22.66
N GLU A 347 -23.21 6.94 23.08
CA GLU A 347 -22.98 8.07 22.17
C GLU A 347 -21.51 8.49 22.23
N ILE A 348 -20.98 9.07 21.15
CA ILE A 348 -19.57 9.49 21.12
C ILE A 348 -19.45 10.83 21.84
N ASN A 349 -18.53 10.91 22.81
CA ASN A 349 -18.23 12.15 23.52
C ASN A 349 -17.35 13.05 22.65
N MET A 350 -17.92 14.11 22.06
CA MET A 350 -17.19 14.98 21.14
C MET A 350 -16.12 15.86 21.81
N GLU A 351 -16.16 16.05 23.14
CA GLU A 351 -15.25 16.95 23.86
C GLU A 351 -13.93 16.29 24.21
N GLN A 352 -13.96 15.00 24.56
CA GLN A 352 -12.80 14.25 25.03
C GLN A 352 -12.20 13.31 23.97
N THR A 353 -12.84 13.18 22.81
CA THR A 353 -12.30 12.45 21.66
C THR A 353 -11.15 13.21 21.01
N LEU A 354 -10.11 12.48 20.61
CA LEU A 354 -9.02 13.05 19.82
C LEU A 354 -9.22 12.70 18.35
N TYR A 355 -9.09 13.71 17.50
CA TYR A 355 -9.17 13.59 16.05
C TYR A 355 -7.77 13.68 15.45
N LYS A 356 -7.58 13.02 14.32
CA LYS A 356 -6.39 13.09 13.46
C LYS A 356 -6.78 13.45 12.05
N ASN A 357 -5.88 14.08 11.31
CA ASN A 357 -6.15 14.40 9.91
C ASN A 357 -6.02 13.13 9.06
N TYR A 358 -6.96 12.94 8.15
CA TYR A 358 -7.01 11.81 7.23
C TYR A 358 -7.21 12.34 5.81
N GLN A 359 -6.40 11.81 4.90
CA GLN A 359 -6.56 12.07 3.47
C GLN A 359 -6.29 10.79 2.71
N ARG A 360 -7.12 10.51 1.70
CA ARG A 360 -6.90 9.37 0.80
C ARG A 360 -6.50 9.87 -0.57
N ILE A 361 -5.49 9.23 -1.14
CA ILE A 361 -4.97 9.54 -2.47
C ILE A 361 -4.96 8.27 -3.32
N THR A 362 -5.09 8.44 -4.63
CA THR A 362 -4.91 7.34 -5.59
C THR A 362 -3.60 7.54 -6.33
N LEU A 363 -2.68 6.59 -6.13
CA LEU A 363 -1.41 6.56 -6.83
C LEU A 363 -1.54 5.70 -8.09
N GLN A 364 -1.09 6.22 -9.23
CA GLN A 364 -1.01 5.49 -10.49
C GLN A 364 0.45 5.33 -10.92
N GLU A 365 0.76 4.26 -11.65
CA GLU A 365 2.07 4.09 -12.29
C GLU A 365 2.42 5.27 -13.20
N SER A 366 3.67 5.73 -13.16
CA SER A 366 4.17 6.77 -14.05
C SER A 366 4.08 6.31 -15.51
N PRO A 367 3.45 7.07 -16.42
CA PRO A 367 3.21 6.64 -17.80
C PRO A 367 4.47 6.17 -18.54
N GLY A 368 5.63 6.78 -18.29
CA GLY A 368 6.90 6.41 -18.91
C GLY A 368 7.50 5.07 -18.46
N LYS A 369 7.04 4.51 -17.33
CA LYS A 369 7.48 3.19 -16.82
C LYS A 369 6.52 2.05 -17.19
N VAL A 370 5.35 2.36 -17.74
CA VAL A 370 4.35 1.35 -18.06
C VAL A 370 4.81 0.55 -19.29
N PRO A 371 4.81 -0.81 -19.23
CA PRO A 371 5.16 -1.62 -20.38
C PRO A 371 4.17 -1.39 -21.54
N ALA A 372 4.70 -1.28 -22.75
CA ALA A 372 3.92 -0.97 -23.94
C ALA A 372 2.74 -1.94 -24.12
N GLY A 373 1.55 -1.39 -24.38
CA GLY A 373 0.32 -2.16 -24.64
C GLY A 373 -0.40 -2.67 -23.39
N ARG A 374 0.04 -2.35 -22.17
CA ARG A 374 -0.69 -2.67 -20.93
C ARG A 374 -1.30 -1.43 -20.29
N LEU A 375 -2.43 -1.63 -19.63
CA LEU A 375 -3.07 -0.58 -18.85
C LEU A 375 -2.23 -0.28 -17.59
N PRO A 376 -2.10 1.01 -17.21
CA PRO A 376 -1.47 1.40 -15.95
C PRO A 376 -2.31 0.91 -14.78
N ARG A 377 -1.64 0.46 -13.71
CA ARG A 377 -2.32 0.09 -12.45
C ARG A 377 -2.33 1.25 -11.48
N SER A 378 -3.35 1.28 -10.62
CA SER A 378 -3.47 2.23 -9.52
C SER A 378 -3.66 1.51 -8.19
N LYS A 379 -3.27 2.19 -7.11
CA LYS A 379 -3.45 1.77 -5.72
C LYS A 379 -3.84 2.97 -4.86
N ASP A 380 -4.70 2.72 -3.87
CA ASP A 380 -5.06 3.72 -2.87
C ASP A 380 -3.94 3.81 -1.83
N ALA A 381 -3.62 5.03 -1.40
CA ALA A 381 -2.76 5.29 -0.26
C ALA A 381 -3.45 6.23 0.73
N ILE A 382 -3.18 6.03 2.01
CA ILE A 382 -3.72 6.81 3.13
C ILE A 382 -2.61 7.67 3.69
N LEU A 383 -2.87 8.97 3.81
CA LEU A 383 -2.01 9.96 4.45
C LEU A 383 -2.64 10.36 5.78
N LEU A 384 -1.83 10.45 6.82
CA LEU A 384 -2.24 10.81 8.18
C LEU A 384 -1.48 12.03 8.67
N ASP A 385 -2.12 12.80 9.55
CA ASP A 385 -1.50 13.89 10.32
C ASP A 385 -0.77 14.91 9.43
N ASP A 386 0.52 15.14 9.65
CA ASP A 386 1.37 16.07 8.89
C ASP A 386 1.55 15.72 7.40
N LEU A 387 1.25 14.48 6.99
CA LEU A 387 1.37 14.08 5.58
C LEU A 387 0.24 14.62 4.71
N THR A 388 -0.86 15.07 5.32
CA THR A 388 -2.02 15.60 4.61
C THR A 388 -1.72 16.92 3.89
N ASP A 389 -2.37 17.14 2.75
CA ASP A 389 -2.20 18.29 1.84
C ASP A 389 -0.78 18.48 1.27
N ASN A 390 0.12 17.50 1.46
CA ASN A 390 1.45 17.58 0.87
C ASN A 390 1.43 17.34 -0.64
N CYS A 391 0.63 16.41 -1.15
CA CYS A 391 0.60 16.08 -2.58
C CYS A 391 -0.64 16.62 -3.29
N LYS A 392 -0.49 17.01 -4.56
CA LYS A 392 -1.58 17.43 -5.42
C LYS A 392 -1.79 16.44 -6.57
N PRO A 393 -3.00 16.35 -7.15
CA PRO A 393 -3.23 15.60 -8.36
C PRO A 393 -2.28 16.07 -9.47
N GLY A 394 -1.51 15.14 -10.02
CA GLY A 394 -0.47 15.38 -11.02
C GLY A 394 0.95 15.41 -10.50
N ASP A 395 1.16 15.43 -9.19
CA ASP A 395 2.52 15.36 -8.64
C ASP A 395 3.06 13.93 -8.78
N GLU A 396 4.30 13.81 -9.25
CA GLU A 396 5.04 12.55 -9.20
C GLU A 396 5.68 12.43 -7.81
N ILE A 397 5.33 11.37 -7.10
CA ILE A 397 5.77 11.12 -5.74
C ILE A 397 6.50 9.79 -5.63
N GLU A 398 7.45 9.75 -4.71
CA GLU A 398 7.96 8.53 -4.11
C GLU A 398 7.39 8.44 -2.71
N MET A 399 6.71 7.34 -2.41
CA MET A 399 6.20 7.08 -1.07
C MET A 399 6.88 5.86 -0.47
N THR A 400 7.22 5.98 0.81
CA THR A 400 7.53 4.85 1.67
C THR A 400 6.33 4.63 2.58
N GLY A 401 5.83 3.40 2.65
CA GLY A 401 4.63 3.09 3.41
C GLY A 401 4.47 1.61 3.67
N VAL A 402 3.54 1.27 4.56
CA VAL A 402 3.22 -0.12 4.90
C VAL A 402 2.11 -0.60 3.98
N TYR A 403 2.31 -1.73 3.30
CA TYR A 403 1.28 -2.32 2.45
C TYR A 403 0.29 -3.11 3.30
N HIS A 404 -0.87 -2.52 3.58
CA HIS A 404 -1.88 -3.08 4.46
C HIS A 404 -3.06 -3.67 3.66
N ASN A 405 -3.75 -4.64 4.27
CA ASN A 405 -4.99 -5.19 3.73
C ASN A 405 -6.19 -4.88 4.63
N ASN A 406 -7.33 -4.67 3.99
CA ASN A 406 -8.56 -4.32 4.64
C ASN A 406 -9.61 -5.35 4.18
N TYR A 407 -10.38 -5.88 5.12
CA TYR A 407 -11.52 -6.71 4.77
C TYR A 407 -12.66 -5.83 4.27
N ASP A 408 -13.07 -6.03 3.02
CA ASP A 408 -14.23 -5.36 2.44
C ASP A 408 -15.28 -6.41 2.07
N GLY A 409 -16.41 -6.40 2.76
CA GLY A 409 -17.50 -7.33 2.51
C GLY A 409 -18.13 -7.15 1.12
N SER A 410 -18.01 -5.98 0.50
CA SER A 410 -18.60 -5.71 -0.81
C SER A 410 -17.85 -6.39 -1.96
N LEU A 411 -16.52 -6.47 -1.87
CA LEU A 411 -15.67 -7.16 -2.85
C LEU A 411 -15.94 -8.67 -2.88
N ASN A 412 -16.26 -9.24 -1.72
CA ASN A 412 -16.57 -10.68 -1.61
C ASN A 412 -17.85 -11.04 -2.36
N THR A 413 -18.88 -10.18 -2.27
CA THR A 413 -20.14 -10.39 -3.00
C THR A 413 -19.97 -10.25 -4.50
N ALA A 414 -19.11 -9.34 -4.96
CA ALA A 414 -18.88 -9.11 -6.39
C ALA A 414 -18.02 -10.21 -7.04
N ASN A 415 -16.99 -10.69 -6.33
CA ASN A 415 -16.02 -11.64 -6.89
C ASN A 415 -16.35 -13.11 -6.61
N GLY A 416 -17.26 -13.41 -5.68
CA GLY A 416 -17.62 -14.79 -5.32
C GLY A 416 -16.59 -15.54 -4.47
N PHE A 417 -15.48 -14.88 -4.12
CA PHE A 417 -14.39 -15.39 -3.27
C PHE A 417 -13.98 -14.31 -2.26
N PRO A 418 -13.41 -14.67 -1.09
CA PRO A 418 -12.93 -13.71 -0.11
C PRO A 418 -11.72 -12.93 -0.67
N VAL A 419 -11.96 -11.71 -1.12
CA VAL A 419 -10.95 -10.80 -1.67
C VAL A 419 -10.77 -9.62 -0.72
N PHE A 420 -9.55 -9.44 -0.24
CA PHE A 420 -9.18 -8.27 0.58
C PHE A 420 -8.84 -7.08 -0.32
N ALA A 421 -9.31 -5.89 0.07
CA ALA A 421 -8.83 -4.65 -0.50
C ALA A 421 -7.42 -4.36 0.06
N THR A 422 -6.57 -3.74 -0.73
CA THR A 422 -5.19 -3.42 -0.32
C THR A 422 -4.99 -1.92 -0.38
N VAL A 423 -4.36 -1.36 0.65
CA VAL A 423 -4.09 0.08 0.78
C VAL A 423 -2.67 0.29 1.28
N ILE A 424 -2.01 1.35 0.82
CA ILE A 424 -0.69 1.73 1.30
C ILE A 424 -0.86 2.77 2.42
N GLN A 425 -0.45 2.46 3.64
CA GLN A 425 -0.37 3.45 4.71
C GLN A 425 0.95 4.22 4.56
N ALA A 426 0.89 5.48 4.12
CA ALA A 426 2.08 6.27 3.87
C ALA A 426 2.77 6.63 5.19
N ASN A 427 4.08 6.39 5.25
CA ASN A 427 4.94 6.89 6.32
C ASN A 427 5.72 8.14 5.86
N TYR A 428 6.25 8.12 4.64
CA TYR A 428 7.04 9.24 4.12
C TYR A 428 6.73 9.48 2.65
N ILE A 429 6.59 10.74 2.27
CA ILE A 429 6.37 11.15 0.89
C ILE A 429 7.47 12.10 0.50
N THR A 430 8.16 11.79 -0.60
CA THR A 430 9.06 12.71 -1.27
C THR A 430 8.48 13.03 -2.63
N LYS A 431 8.29 14.32 -2.92
CA LYS A 431 7.98 14.73 -4.27
C LYS A 431 9.23 14.67 -5.12
N LYS A 432 9.12 14.12 -6.32
CA LYS A 432 10.11 14.34 -7.37
C LYS A 432 9.89 15.72 -7.99
N ASP A 433 10.00 16.76 -7.16
CA ASP A 433 9.97 18.14 -7.65
C ASP A 433 11.38 18.55 -8.08
N ASP A 434 11.48 19.31 -9.18
CA ASP A 434 12.74 19.87 -9.70
C ASP A 434 13.55 20.65 -8.66
N LYS A 435 12.88 21.21 -7.65
CA LYS A 435 13.52 21.95 -6.57
C LYS A 435 14.43 21.08 -5.70
N LEU A 436 14.08 19.79 -5.53
CA LEU A 436 14.91 18.83 -4.81
C LEU A 436 16.08 18.36 -5.66
N ALA A 437 15.90 18.22 -6.97
CA ALA A 437 16.98 17.91 -7.91
C ALA A 437 18.05 19.03 -7.96
N VAL A 438 17.65 20.30 -7.85
CA VAL A 438 18.60 21.42 -7.71
C VAL A 438 19.35 21.35 -6.37
N ALA A 439 18.70 20.90 -5.30
CA ALA A 439 19.32 20.76 -3.98
C ALA A 439 20.31 19.58 -3.89
N SER A 440 20.17 18.57 -4.75
CA SER A 440 21.09 17.44 -4.85
C SER A 440 22.32 17.71 -5.71
N LEU A 441 22.40 18.86 -6.38
CA LEU A 441 23.57 19.21 -7.18
C LEU A 441 24.77 19.44 -6.27
N THR A 442 25.90 18.81 -6.60
CA THR A 442 27.13 19.02 -5.83
C THR A 442 27.72 20.39 -6.11
N ASP A 443 28.56 20.89 -5.20
CA ASP A 443 29.30 22.13 -5.42
C ASP A 443 30.20 22.06 -6.67
N GLU A 444 30.60 20.86 -7.08
CA GLU A 444 31.37 20.62 -8.31
C GLU A 444 30.50 20.79 -9.56
N ASP A 445 29.28 20.24 -9.55
CA ASP A 445 28.31 20.40 -10.64
C ASP A 445 27.95 21.87 -10.83
N ILE A 446 27.71 22.60 -9.72
CA ILE A 446 27.42 24.03 -9.74
C ILE A 446 28.59 24.80 -10.37
N LYS A 447 29.83 24.47 -9.99
CA LYS A 447 31.02 25.10 -10.59
C LYS A 447 31.13 24.80 -12.08
N ALA A 448 30.87 23.56 -12.50
CA ALA A 448 30.89 23.18 -13.91
C ALA A 448 29.83 23.95 -14.71
N ILE A 449 28.61 24.08 -14.19
CA ILE A 449 27.53 24.87 -14.80
C ILE A 449 27.95 26.34 -14.93
N VAL A 450 28.55 26.94 -13.89
CA VAL A 450 29.02 28.34 -13.91
C VAL A 450 30.20 28.55 -14.87
N GLN A 451 31.04 27.52 -15.06
CA GLN A 451 32.10 27.57 -16.05
C GLN A 451 31.52 27.53 -17.47
N LEU A 452 30.61 26.59 -17.74
CA LEU A 452 29.94 26.44 -19.04
C LEU A 452 29.07 27.66 -19.39
N SER A 453 28.45 28.29 -18.41
CA SER A 453 27.60 29.47 -18.64
C SER A 453 28.38 30.69 -19.13
N LYS A 454 29.71 30.70 -18.98
CA LYS A 454 30.58 31.80 -19.43
C LYS A 454 31.02 31.63 -20.90
N ASP A 455 30.78 30.47 -21.50
CA ASP A 455 31.12 30.24 -22.91
C ASP A 455 30.20 31.05 -23.82
N GLU A 456 30.77 31.89 -24.69
CA GLU A 456 30.00 32.74 -25.63
C GLU A 456 29.14 31.92 -26.62
N ARG A 457 29.54 30.67 -26.91
CA ARG A 457 28.84 29.76 -27.84
C ARG A 457 27.93 28.74 -27.15
N ILE A 458 27.56 28.95 -25.89
CA ILE A 458 26.76 27.99 -25.12
C ILE A 458 25.40 27.70 -25.77
N GLY A 459 24.75 28.70 -26.39
CA GLY A 459 23.47 28.53 -27.06
C GLY A 459 23.53 27.50 -28.20
N GLU A 460 24.52 27.62 -29.09
CA GLU A 460 24.72 26.67 -30.19
C GLU A 460 25.01 25.25 -29.68
N ARG A 461 25.77 25.13 -28.59
CA ARG A 461 26.05 23.82 -27.95
C ARG A 461 24.78 23.17 -27.40
N ILE A 462 23.90 23.94 -26.76
CA ILE A 462 22.61 23.46 -26.26
C ILE A 462 21.73 23.02 -27.43
N PHE A 463 21.66 23.82 -28.51
CA PHE A 463 20.85 23.46 -29.68
C PHE A 463 21.36 22.21 -30.39
N ALA A 464 22.69 22.03 -30.47
CA ALA A 464 23.30 20.82 -31.01
C ALA A 464 23.05 19.58 -30.13
N SER A 465 22.89 19.78 -28.81
CA SER A 465 22.55 18.72 -27.85
C SER A 465 21.10 18.24 -28.00
N MET A 466 20.19 19.04 -28.58
CA MET A 466 18.79 18.68 -28.74
C MET A 466 18.60 17.66 -29.86
N ALA A 467 18.06 16.48 -29.51
CA ALA A 467 17.77 15.38 -30.43
C ALA A 467 18.92 15.11 -31.42
N PRO A 468 20.08 14.63 -30.94
CA PRO A 468 21.28 14.44 -31.77
C PRO A 468 21.11 13.36 -32.85
N SER A 469 20.13 12.47 -32.70
CA SER A 469 19.81 11.42 -33.66
C SER A 469 19.15 11.93 -34.94
N ILE A 470 18.56 13.14 -34.91
CA ILE A 470 17.88 13.73 -36.06
C ILE A 470 18.86 14.68 -36.75
N TYR A 471 19.20 14.37 -38.00
CA TYR A 471 20.00 15.24 -38.85
C TYR A 471 19.18 16.46 -39.29
N ASP A 472 19.85 17.60 -39.42
CA ASP A 472 19.23 18.87 -39.85
C ASP A 472 18.17 19.42 -38.84
N HIS A 473 17.39 20.42 -39.25
CA HIS A 473 16.33 21.07 -38.46
C HIS A 473 16.80 21.91 -37.27
N GLU A 474 17.85 22.71 -37.47
CA GLU A 474 18.36 23.61 -36.43
C GLU A 474 17.30 24.57 -35.87
N ASP A 475 16.42 25.10 -36.72
CA ASP A 475 15.38 26.04 -36.29
C ASP A 475 14.35 25.39 -35.35
N ILE A 476 13.96 24.15 -35.64
CA ILE A 476 13.04 23.38 -34.80
C ILE A 476 13.71 23.05 -33.47
N LYS A 477 14.98 22.61 -33.50
CA LYS A 477 15.77 22.34 -32.29
C LYS A 477 15.93 23.58 -31.42
N ARG A 478 16.17 24.75 -32.03
CA ARG A 478 16.23 26.05 -31.35
C ARG A 478 14.89 26.40 -30.69
N ALA A 479 13.78 26.29 -31.43
CA ALA A 479 12.45 26.56 -30.90
C ALA A 479 12.08 25.65 -29.73
N LEU A 480 12.37 24.34 -29.84
CA LEU A 480 12.12 23.36 -28.79
C LEU A 480 13.00 23.60 -27.56
N ALA A 481 14.29 23.92 -27.74
CA ALA A 481 15.17 24.26 -26.62
C ALA A 481 14.63 25.47 -25.84
N LEU A 482 14.27 26.55 -26.55
CA LEU A 482 13.70 27.75 -25.94
C LEU A 482 12.38 27.46 -25.21
N ALA A 483 11.55 26.56 -25.76
CA ALA A 483 10.31 26.15 -25.12
C ALA A 483 10.52 25.35 -23.83
N ILE A 484 11.54 24.48 -23.76
CA ILE A 484 11.87 23.70 -22.56
C ILE A 484 12.36 24.60 -21.42
N PHE A 485 13.23 25.57 -21.72
CA PHE A 485 13.68 26.53 -20.71
C PHE A 485 12.57 27.47 -20.25
N GLY A 486 11.63 27.79 -21.14
CA GLY A 486 10.52 28.69 -20.87
C GLY A 486 10.95 30.15 -20.70
N GLY A 487 9.96 31.03 -20.55
CA GLY A 487 10.16 32.44 -20.24
C GLY A 487 9.71 32.81 -18.83
N GLU A 488 10.04 34.02 -18.39
CA GLU A 488 9.60 34.54 -17.11
C GLU A 488 8.19 35.13 -17.19
N ALA A 489 7.27 34.63 -16.36
CA ALA A 489 5.93 35.19 -16.24
C ALA A 489 5.99 36.55 -15.51
N LYS A 490 5.43 37.60 -16.13
CA LYS A 490 5.47 38.96 -15.59
C LYS A 490 4.10 39.38 -15.10
N ASN A 491 4.02 40.05 -13.95
CA ASN A 491 2.78 40.64 -13.44
C ASN A 491 2.92 42.15 -13.27
N PRO A 492 2.94 42.94 -14.37
CA PRO A 492 3.06 44.39 -14.29
C PRO A 492 1.89 44.99 -13.50
N GLY A 493 2.20 45.55 -12.32
CA GLY A 493 1.25 46.28 -11.49
C GLY A 493 0.12 45.43 -10.87
N GLY A 494 0.26 44.11 -10.80
CA GLY A 494 -0.68 43.22 -10.11
C GLY A 494 -2.04 43.01 -10.79
N LYS A 495 -2.32 43.67 -11.92
CA LYS A 495 -3.62 43.61 -12.62
C LYS A 495 -3.73 42.48 -13.64
N HIS A 496 -2.63 42.14 -14.31
CA HIS A 496 -2.62 41.14 -15.38
C HIS A 496 -1.33 40.32 -15.33
N LYS A 497 -1.46 39.00 -15.25
CA LYS A 497 -0.35 38.07 -15.38
C LYS A 497 -0.11 37.77 -16.87
N VAL A 498 1.05 38.17 -17.38
CA VAL A 498 1.53 37.85 -18.73
C VAL A 498 2.20 36.47 -18.67
N ARG A 499 1.80 35.56 -19.55
CA ARG A 499 2.35 34.19 -19.63
C ARG A 499 3.84 34.23 -20.00
N GLY A 500 4.63 33.38 -19.34
CA GLY A 500 6.03 33.11 -19.70
C GLY A 500 6.19 31.89 -20.60
N ASP A 501 5.16 31.05 -20.67
CA ASP A 501 5.21 29.76 -21.36
C ASP A 501 5.09 29.92 -22.88
N ILE A 502 5.89 29.15 -23.62
CA ILE A 502 5.97 29.19 -25.08
C ILE A 502 5.27 27.95 -25.65
N ASN A 503 4.23 28.18 -26.44
CA ASN A 503 3.56 27.11 -27.18
C ASN A 503 4.20 26.95 -28.55
N VAL A 504 4.61 25.73 -28.91
CA VAL A 504 5.22 25.40 -30.20
C VAL A 504 4.32 24.43 -30.97
N LEU A 505 4.03 24.75 -32.22
CA LEU A 505 3.32 23.87 -33.16
C LEU A 505 4.27 23.47 -34.29
N ILE A 506 4.51 22.18 -34.44
CA ILE A 506 5.31 21.63 -35.54
C ILE A 506 4.36 21.02 -36.57
N CYS A 507 4.15 21.73 -37.67
CA CYS A 507 3.38 21.26 -38.82
C CYS A 507 4.32 20.89 -39.96
N GLY A 508 4.05 19.78 -40.66
CA GLY A 508 4.88 19.30 -41.75
C GLY A 508 4.41 17.95 -42.27
N ASP A 509 5.05 17.47 -43.34
CA ASP A 509 4.70 16.21 -44.00
C ASP A 509 4.86 14.99 -43.06
N PRO A 510 4.10 13.90 -43.30
CA PRO A 510 4.33 12.65 -42.59
C PRO A 510 5.74 12.12 -42.85
N GLY A 511 6.37 11.50 -41.84
CA GLY A 511 7.72 10.93 -41.96
C GLY A 511 8.89 11.88 -41.65
N THR A 512 8.63 13.12 -41.25
CA THR A 512 9.64 14.15 -40.91
C THR A 512 10.16 14.09 -39.47
N ALA A 513 10.16 12.91 -38.84
CA ALA A 513 10.62 12.68 -37.46
C ALA A 513 9.96 13.54 -36.34
N LYS A 514 8.82 14.21 -36.60
CA LYS A 514 8.09 15.04 -35.61
C LYS A 514 7.81 14.32 -34.28
N SER A 515 7.25 13.11 -34.33
CA SER A 515 6.97 12.31 -33.12
C SER A 515 8.25 11.89 -32.39
N GLN A 516 9.40 11.81 -33.07
CA GLN A 516 10.68 11.51 -32.41
C GLN A 516 11.21 12.70 -31.61
N PHE A 517 10.97 13.94 -32.07
CA PHE A 517 11.27 15.12 -31.27
C PHE A 517 10.46 15.13 -29.97
N LEU A 518 9.16 14.82 -30.02
CA LEU A 518 8.32 14.75 -28.82
C LEU A 518 8.83 13.68 -27.84
N LYS A 519 9.16 12.48 -28.32
CA LYS A 519 9.74 11.40 -27.48
C LYS A 519 11.09 11.77 -26.86
N TYR A 520 11.89 12.58 -27.55
CA TYR A 520 13.14 13.08 -26.97
C TYR A 520 12.88 14.05 -25.82
N ILE A 521 11.93 14.97 -25.99
CA ILE A 521 11.54 15.94 -24.96
C ILE A 521 10.95 15.23 -23.75
N GLU A 522 10.10 14.23 -23.97
CA GLU A 522 9.52 13.38 -22.92
C GLU A 522 10.57 12.80 -21.96
N LYS A 523 11.74 12.43 -22.49
CA LYS A 523 12.85 11.87 -21.68
C LYS A 523 13.77 12.93 -21.08
N THR A 524 13.81 14.13 -21.66
CA THR A 524 14.79 15.17 -21.31
C THR A 524 14.22 16.15 -20.30
N ALA A 525 12.94 16.53 -20.47
CA ALA A 525 12.29 17.45 -19.55
C ALA A 525 11.79 16.71 -18.29
N PRO A 526 11.83 17.38 -17.13
CA PRO A 526 11.60 16.72 -15.85
C PRO A 526 10.13 16.34 -15.61
N ARG A 527 9.20 17.20 -16.05
CA ARG A 527 7.76 16.97 -15.94
C ARG A 527 7.12 17.04 -17.30
N VAL A 528 6.76 15.88 -17.85
CA VAL A 528 6.15 15.79 -19.17
C VAL A 528 4.95 14.85 -19.16
N VAL A 529 3.87 15.27 -19.81
CA VAL A 529 2.72 14.42 -20.07
C VAL A 529 2.57 14.26 -21.58
N TYR A 530 2.64 13.02 -22.05
CA TYR A 530 2.44 12.67 -23.45
C TYR A 530 1.00 12.22 -23.70
N THR A 531 0.33 12.85 -24.67
CA THR A 531 -1.00 12.46 -25.11
C THR A 531 -1.10 12.44 -26.64
N THR A 532 -1.92 11.55 -27.18
CA THR A 532 -2.30 11.54 -28.61
C THR A 532 -3.57 12.37 -28.82
N GLY A 533 -3.71 13.00 -29.98
CA GLY A 533 -4.88 13.79 -30.36
C GLY A 533 -6.20 13.03 -30.31
N GLN A 534 -6.19 11.72 -30.56
CA GLN A 534 -7.39 10.88 -30.41
C GLN A 534 -7.80 10.68 -28.95
N GLY A 535 -6.83 10.61 -28.03
CA GLY A 535 -7.07 10.51 -26.58
C GLY A 535 -7.28 11.86 -25.90
N ALA A 536 -6.90 12.95 -26.57
CA ALA A 536 -7.00 14.32 -26.09
C ALA A 536 -8.40 14.89 -26.33
N SER A 537 -9.39 14.46 -25.53
CA SER A 537 -10.68 15.16 -25.45
C SER A 537 -10.55 16.43 -24.59
N ALA A 538 -11.42 17.42 -24.80
CA ALA A 538 -11.43 18.65 -23.97
C ALA A 538 -11.53 18.34 -22.46
N VAL A 539 -12.29 17.30 -22.12
CA VAL A 539 -12.48 16.79 -20.76
C VAL A 539 -11.22 16.09 -20.24
N GLY A 540 -10.56 15.27 -21.07
CA GLY A 540 -9.33 14.56 -20.71
C GLY A 540 -8.07 15.44 -20.66
N LEU A 541 -8.05 16.56 -21.38
CA LEU A 541 -6.95 17.53 -21.32
C LEU A 541 -7.05 18.44 -20.08
N THR A 542 -8.26 18.79 -19.66
CA THR A 542 -8.48 19.78 -18.59
C THR A 542 -8.62 19.10 -17.22
N ALA A 543 -9.83 18.96 -16.72
CA ALA A 543 -10.16 18.24 -15.50
C ALA A 543 -11.59 17.74 -15.63
N TYR A 544 -11.89 16.62 -14.97
CA TYR A 544 -13.24 16.10 -14.92
C TYR A 544 -13.60 15.62 -13.53
N VAL A 545 -14.89 15.58 -13.25
CA VAL A 545 -15.40 15.14 -11.96
C VAL A 545 -15.77 13.67 -12.09
N GLN A 546 -15.15 12.83 -11.28
CA GLN A 546 -15.47 11.42 -11.17
C GLN A 546 -16.04 11.14 -9.78
N ARG A 547 -17.04 10.26 -9.67
CA ARG A 547 -17.50 9.80 -8.37
C ARG A 547 -16.59 8.66 -7.89
N ASN A 548 -15.89 8.86 -6.78
CA ASN A 548 -15.03 7.83 -6.21
C ASN A 548 -15.89 6.60 -5.84
N PRO A 549 -15.54 5.38 -6.29
CA PRO A 549 -16.36 4.20 -6.09
C PRO A 549 -16.50 3.81 -4.60
N VAL A 550 -15.50 4.13 -3.78
CA VAL A 550 -15.45 3.75 -2.36
C VAL A 550 -16.06 4.82 -1.46
N SER A 551 -15.60 6.08 -1.56
CA SER A 551 -16.14 7.15 -0.71
C SER A 551 -17.50 7.65 -1.20
N LYS A 552 -17.89 7.31 -2.44
CA LYS A 552 -19.10 7.81 -3.12
C LYS A 552 -19.15 9.34 -3.24
N GLU A 553 -18.03 10.01 -2.99
CA GLU A 553 -17.84 11.45 -3.13
C GLU A 553 -17.48 11.82 -4.56
N TRP A 554 -17.77 13.05 -4.94
CA TRP A 554 -17.32 13.61 -6.20
C TRP A 554 -15.87 14.10 -6.03
N THR A 555 -14.94 13.41 -6.68
CA THR A 555 -13.52 13.77 -6.74
C THR A 555 -13.20 14.41 -8.09
N LEU A 556 -12.33 15.42 -8.08
CA LEU A 556 -11.77 16.00 -9.30
C LEU A 556 -10.56 15.18 -9.74
N GLU A 557 -10.62 14.64 -10.95
CA GLU A 557 -9.47 14.01 -11.60
C GLU A 557 -8.79 15.03 -12.51
N ALA A 558 -7.46 15.09 -12.40
CA ALA A 558 -6.64 15.96 -13.22
C ALA A 558 -6.48 15.40 -14.64
N GLY A 559 -6.80 16.22 -15.64
CA GLY A 559 -6.48 15.92 -17.04
C GLY A 559 -5.04 16.25 -17.38
N ALA A 560 -4.63 15.94 -18.61
CA ALA A 560 -3.23 15.99 -19.04
C ALA A 560 -2.53 17.35 -18.82
N LEU A 561 -3.23 18.48 -18.96
CA LEU A 561 -2.67 19.82 -18.74
C LEU A 561 -2.44 20.12 -17.26
N VAL A 562 -3.34 19.64 -16.39
CA VAL A 562 -3.20 19.82 -14.94
C VAL A 562 -2.07 18.95 -14.41
N LEU A 563 -1.95 17.73 -14.93
CA LEU A 563 -0.83 16.83 -14.63
C LEU A 563 0.52 17.41 -15.07
N ALA A 564 0.53 18.27 -16.10
CA ALA A 564 1.71 18.94 -16.64
C ALA A 564 1.94 20.36 -16.09
N ASP A 565 1.36 20.76 -14.95
CA ASP A 565 1.54 22.10 -14.40
C ASP A 565 3.04 22.42 -14.17
N LYS A 566 3.50 23.58 -14.66
CA LYS A 566 4.92 23.98 -14.70
C LYS A 566 5.86 23.00 -15.41
N GLY A 567 5.31 22.05 -16.16
CA GLY A 567 6.03 21.13 -17.03
C GLY A 567 5.65 21.36 -18.49
N ILE A 568 5.74 20.31 -19.29
CA ILE A 568 5.45 20.33 -20.73
C ILE A 568 4.35 19.32 -21.03
N CYS A 569 3.31 19.75 -21.75
CA CYS A 569 2.31 18.84 -22.31
C CYS A 569 2.63 18.61 -23.79
N LEU A 570 2.87 17.35 -24.16
CA LEU A 570 3.16 16.95 -25.53
C LEU A 570 1.90 16.34 -26.14
N ILE A 571 1.45 16.91 -27.25
CA ILE A 571 0.29 16.44 -28.01
C ILE A 571 0.76 15.99 -29.39
N ASP A 572 0.71 14.70 -29.67
CA ASP A 572 0.94 14.16 -31.02
C ASP A 572 -0.38 14.04 -31.79
N GLU A 573 -0.33 14.10 -33.12
CA GLU A 573 -1.52 14.01 -34.00
C GLU A 573 -2.63 15.01 -33.65
N PHE A 574 -2.26 16.28 -33.45
CA PHE A 574 -3.20 17.35 -33.07
C PHE A 574 -4.35 17.54 -34.09
N ASP A 575 -4.14 17.16 -35.35
CA ASP A 575 -5.16 17.17 -36.40
C ASP A 575 -6.34 16.23 -36.13
N LYS A 576 -6.15 15.20 -35.29
CA LYS A 576 -7.17 14.22 -34.93
C LYS A 576 -7.93 14.57 -33.65
N VAL A 577 -7.68 15.73 -33.06
CA VAL A 577 -8.39 16.19 -31.86
C VAL A 577 -9.86 16.43 -32.20
N VAL A 578 -10.74 15.80 -31.43
CA VAL A 578 -12.18 15.96 -31.59
C VAL A 578 -12.60 17.33 -31.06
N MET A 579 -12.95 18.23 -31.96
CA MET A 579 -13.63 19.49 -31.63
C MET A 579 -15.11 19.19 -31.42
N ASN A 580 -15.54 19.05 -30.17
CA ASN A 580 -16.96 18.99 -29.82
C ASN A 580 -17.57 20.37 -29.69
#